data_AF-A0A2N3T3R1-F1
#
_entry.id   AF-A0A2N3T3R1-F1
#
_cell.length_a   1.000
_cell.length_b   1.000
_cell.length_c   1.000
_cell.angle_alpha   90.00
_cell.angle_beta   90.00
_cell.angle_gamma   90.00
#
_symmetry.space_group_name_H-M   'P 1'
#
loop_
_entity.id
_entity.type
_entity.pdbx_description
1 polymer ?
#
loop_
_entity_poly.entity_id
_entity_poly.type
_entity_poly.pdbx_seq_one_letter_code
_entity_poly.pdbx_strand_id
1 'polypeptide(L)'
;MKQVLVQNTIHFNSKLSFLREVIEYRLKTEYTNESVVFPKFDDIVSDDSLFSIFVRKQQLTLEEIITLLVAIVPHISPNFFTTIISDFLPNGGELPEFGGVKGKNHRGIIPTGETIQFIIGGSDIQKRIQFTEMFYEDHLFIKEGILYLGDVPSGDPRMSGRLMMDEEYIELFTTGKVLKPTMSKDFPAERIETQLDWNDLVLQSKTLHQVKEIETWLNYNDVVLNDWNMKSRIKPGYRILFSGPPGTGKTLTASLLGKYTGKDVYRIDLSMIVSKYIGETEKNLSKLFDKAKNKSWIMFFDEADAIFGKRTNVRDAHDKYANQEVSYLLQRIEAHSGLVILASNFKNNIDTAFTRRFQSIIEFENPSYKERLLLWKKNLPNKIPIHKNISLEEISKKYALTGANIINVVQYTCLKTLAEKDTSIQLETLLEGIKKEYLKEGKMITI
;
A
#
# COMPACT_ATOMS: atom_id res chain seq x y z
N MET A 1 5.13 17.66 16.44
CA MET A 1 5.07 16.23 16.83
C MET A 1 4.74 16.05 18.31
N LYS A 2 5.54 16.56 19.27
CA LYS A 2 5.19 16.50 20.72
C LYS A 2 3.86 17.21 21.06
N GLN A 3 3.57 18.36 20.45
CA GLN A 3 2.30 19.08 20.69
C GLN A 3 1.07 18.31 20.19
N VAL A 4 1.14 17.67 19.01
CA VAL A 4 0.04 16.84 18.45
C VAL A 4 -0.22 15.60 19.32
N LEU A 5 0.85 14.95 19.81
CA LEU A 5 0.73 13.81 20.71
C LEU A 5 0.04 14.20 22.04
N VAL A 6 0.47 15.32 22.63
CA VAL A 6 -0.12 15.83 23.88
C VAL A 6 -1.58 16.21 23.67
N GLN A 7 -1.91 16.88 22.56
CA GLN A 7 -3.27 17.27 22.23
C GLN A 7 -4.16 16.03 22.01
N ASN A 8 -3.75 15.06 21.20
CA ASN A 8 -4.49 13.80 21.02
C ASN A 8 -4.69 13.03 22.33
N THR A 9 -3.65 12.96 23.19
CA THR A 9 -3.73 12.23 24.48
C THR A 9 -4.74 12.88 25.43
N ILE A 10 -4.75 14.21 25.53
CA ILE A 10 -5.71 14.95 26.38
C ILE A 10 -7.16 14.67 25.95
N HIS A 11 -7.40 14.58 24.64
CA HIS A 11 -8.74 14.38 24.09
C HIS A 11 -9.25 12.93 24.18
N PHE A 12 -8.40 11.94 24.44
CA PHE A 12 -8.86 10.57 24.67
C PHE A 12 -9.43 10.35 26.08
N ASN A 13 -9.00 11.10 27.09
CA ASN A 13 -9.53 10.94 28.46
C ASN A 13 -11.06 11.18 28.53
N SER A 14 -11.54 12.27 27.90
CA SER A 14 -12.99 12.55 27.86
C SER A 14 -13.75 11.49 27.07
N LYS A 15 -13.20 11.02 25.95
CA LYS A 15 -13.80 9.95 25.11
C LYS A 15 -13.88 8.62 25.86
N LEU A 16 -12.84 8.26 26.62
CA LEU A 16 -12.82 7.05 27.44
C LEU A 16 -13.75 7.16 28.65
N SER A 17 -13.88 8.34 29.25
CA SER A 17 -14.86 8.60 30.30
C SER A 17 -16.28 8.40 29.78
N PHE A 18 -16.59 8.98 28.62
CA PHE A 18 -17.89 8.79 27.96
C PHE A 18 -18.15 7.32 27.63
N LEU A 19 -17.16 6.60 27.04
CA LEU A 19 -17.31 5.18 26.75
C LEU A 19 -17.58 4.36 28.03
N ARG A 20 -16.91 4.69 29.15
CA ARG A 20 -17.14 4.05 30.44
C ARG A 20 -18.59 4.29 30.89
N GLU A 21 -19.07 5.53 30.87
CA GLU A 21 -20.46 5.85 31.23
C GLU A 21 -21.49 5.09 30.38
N VAL A 22 -21.23 4.92 29.08
CA VAL A 22 -22.11 4.14 28.18
C VAL A 22 -22.16 2.66 28.57
N ILE A 23 -21.01 2.06 28.90
CA ILE A 23 -20.93 0.66 29.33
C ILE A 23 -21.59 0.49 30.70
N GLU A 24 -21.32 1.40 31.64
CA GLU A 24 -21.94 1.37 32.97
C GLU A 24 -23.46 1.55 32.88
N TYR A 25 -23.96 2.44 32.01
CA TYR A 25 -25.38 2.56 31.70
C TYR A 25 -25.96 1.21 31.22
N ARG A 26 -25.27 0.54 30.28
CA ARG A 26 -25.75 -0.74 29.75
C ARG A 26 -25.79 -1.82 30.83
N LEU A 27 -24.72 -1.96 31.60
CA LEU A 27 -24.64 -2.94 32.68
C LEU A 27 -25.71 -2.69 33.74
N LYS A 28 -25.95 -1.43 34.12
CA LYS A 28 -27.04 -1.08 35.04
C LYS A 28 -28.39 -1.44 34.46
N THR A 29 -28.66 -1.09 33.20
CA THR A 29 -29.96 -1.34 32.58
C THR A 29 -30.30 -2.84 32.49
N GLU A 30 -29.33 -3.70 32.20
CA GLU A 30 -29.58 -5.14 31.99
C GLU A 30 -29.47 -5.96 33.29
N TYR A 31 -28.61 -5.56 34.24
CA TYR A 31 -28.30 -6.36 35.44
C TYR A 31 -28.71 -5.73 36.76
N THR A 32 -29.16 -4.48 36.75
CA THR A 32 -29.70 -3.81 37.93
C THR A 32 -31.12 -3.35 37.64
N ASN A 33 -31.99 -3.34 38.65
CA ASN A 33 -33.33 -2.76 38.50
C ASN A 33 -33.30 -1.22 38.58
N GLU A 34 -32.16 -0.58 38.30
CA GLU A 34 -31.99 0.87 38.35
C GLU A 34 -32.52 1.51 37.07
N SER A 35 -33.36 2.54 37.22
CA SER A 35 -33.73 3.41 36.11
C SER A 35 -32.60 4.40 35.86
N VAL A 36 -31.82 4.13 34.81
CA VAL A 36 -30.68 4.96 34.40
C VAL A 36 -30.99 5.68 33.09
N VAL A 37 -30.38 6.85 32.89
CA VAL A 37 -30.53 7.67 31.67
C VAL A 37 -29.30 7.46 30.80
N PHE A 38 -29.50 7.31 29.49
CA PHE A 38 -28.40 7.17 28.55
C PHE A 38 -27.47 8.40 28.62
N PRO A 39 -26.14 8.23 28.71
CA PRO A 39 -25.21 9.35 28.84
C PRO A 39 -25.36 10.36 27.71
N LYS A 40 -25.34 11.65 28.05
CA LYS A 40 -25.39 12.70 27.04
C LYS A 40 -24.10 12.70 26.23
N PHE A 41 -24.25 12.76 24.91
CA PHE A 41 -23.15 12.95 23.98
C PHE A 41 -22.83 14.46 23.88
N ASP A 42 -22.39 15.06 24.98
CA ASP A 42 -22.04 16.49 24.99
C ASP A 42 -20.57 16.66 24.59
N ASP A 43 -20.33 17.26 23.42
CA ASP A 43 -19.04 17.80 22.94
C ASP A 43 -17.80 16.88 22.92
N ILE A 44 -17.93 15.56 23.08
CA ILE A 44 -16.76 14.63 23.06
C ILE A 44 -16.04 14.56 21.71
N VAL A 45 -16.69 15.05 20.65
CA VAL A 45 -16.15 15.19 19.29
C VAL A 45 -16.16 16.65 18.83
N SER A 46 -16.14 17.62 19.74
CA SER A 46 -16.02 19.05 19.42
C SER A 46 -14.56 19.51 19.29
N ASP A 47 -13.63 18.76 19.87
CA ASP A 47 -12.21 19.10 19.88
C ASP A 47 -11.52 18.94 18.51
N ASP A 48 -10.28 19.42 18.43
CA ASP A 48 -9.45 19.38 17.22
C ASP A 48 -8.58 18.10 17.11
N SER A 49 -8.87 17.06 17.89
CA SER A 49 -8.17 15.77 17.70
C SER A 49 -8.52 15.16 16.34
N LEU A 50 -7.58 14.40 15.79
CA LEU A 50 -7.77 13.74 14.49
C LEU A 50 -8.93 12.75 14.51
N PHE A 51 -9.22 12.14 15.66
CA PHE A 51 -10.43 11.33 15.87
C PHE A 51 -11.69 12.16 15.66
N SER A 52 -11.82 13.29 16.35
CA SER A 52 -13.00 14.17 16.26
C SER A 52 -13.16 14.79 14.86
N ILE A 53 -12.06 15.20 14.23
CA ILE A 53 -12.06 15.68 12.84
C ILE A 53 -12.56 14.58 11.90
N PHE A 54 -12.09 13.34 12.06
CA PHE A 54 -12.53 12.21 11.26
C PHE A 54 -14.03 11.94 11.44
N VAL A 55 -14.51 11.88 12.68
CA VAL A 55 -15.93 11.68 13.00
C VAL A 55 -16.80 12.74 12.33
N ARG A 56 -16.45 14.03 12.46
CA ARG A 56 -17.20 15.13 11.85
C ARG A 56 -17.17 15.08 10.32
N LYS A 57 -16.02 14.77 9.73
CA LYS A 57 -15.86 14.67 8.28
C LYS A 57 -16.70 13.55 7.68
N GLN A 58 -16.78 12.41 8.37
CA GLN A 58 -17.55 11.25 7.92
C GLN A 58 -19.01 11.27 8.38
N GLN A 59 -19.42 12.26 9.18
CA GLN A 59 -20.77 12.42 9.71
C GLN A 59 -21.27 11.18 10.47
N LEU A 60 -20.42 10.59 11.31
CA LEU A 60 -20.74 9.33 11.99
C LEU A 60 -21.87 9.50 13.02
N THR A 61 -22.70 8.46 13.15
CA THR A 61 -23.72 8.37 14.20
C THR A 61 -23.10 8.07 15.55
N LEU A 62 -23.88 8.25 16.61
CA LEU A 62 -23.45 7.95 17.97
C LEU A 62 -22.98 6.49 18.14
N GLU A 63 -23.71 5.56 17.53
CA GLU A 63 -23.44 4.13 17.59
C GLU A 63 -22.14 3.77 16.86
N GLU A 64 -21.87 4.40 15.72
CA GLU A 64 -20.60 4.26 15.01
C GLU A 64 -19.43 4.82 15.81
N ILE A 65 -19.62 5.96 16.49
CA ILE A 65 -18.59 6.57 17.35
C ILE A 65 -18.28 5.66 18.54
N ILE A 66 -19.31 5.12 19.21
CA ILE A 66 -19.13 4.14 20.29
C ILE A 66 -18.37 2.92 19.76
N THR A 67 -18.71 2.43 18.56
CA THR A 67 -18.03 1.28 17.93
C THR A 67 -16.55 1.55 17.67
N LEU A 68 -16.19 2.75 17.18
CA LEU A 68 -14.79 3.17 17.03
C LEU A 68 -14.05 3.24 18.37
N LEU A 69 -14.69 3.78 19.41
CA LEU A 69 -14.10 3.87 20.75
C LEU A 69 -13.89 2.50 21.38
N VAL A 70 -14.84 1.58 21.22
CA VAL A 70 -14.72 0.18 21.67
C VAL A 70 -13.57 -0.51 20.95
N ALA A 71 -13.40 -0.29 19.63
CA ALA A 71 -12.33 -0.90 18.86
C ALA A 71 -10.94 -0.37 19.25
N ILE A 72 -10.81 0.93 19.52
CA ILE A 72 -9.49 1.54 19.80
C ILE A 72 -9.04 1.40 21.26
N VAL A 73 -9.96 1.31 22.23
CA VAL A 73 -9.60 1.33 23.65
C VAL A 73 -8.64 0.22 24.09
N PRO A 74 -8.66 -1.03 23.57
CA PRO A 74 -7.67 -2.05 23.94
C PRO A 74 -6.21 -1.66 23.60
N HIS A 75 -6.02 -0.77 22.62
CA HIS A 75 -4.72 -0.27 22.19
C HIS A 75 -4.20 0.87 23.07
N ILE A 76 -5.09 1.55 23.80
CA ILE A 76 -4.78 2.72 24.64
C ILE A 76 -4.78 2.35 26.13
N SER A 77 -5.82 1.63 26.57
CA SER A 77 -6.05 1.21 27.95
C SER A 77 -6.44 -0.27 28.01
N PRO A 78 -5.46 -1.19 27.98
CA PRO A 78 -5.70 -2.63 27.86
C PRO A 78 -6.62 -3.26 28.92
N ASN A 79 -6.67 -2.68 30.12
CA ASN A 79 -7.48 -3.18 31.23
C ASN A 79 -8.88 -2.54 31.31
N PHE A 80 -9.23 -1.64 30.36
CA PHE A 80 -10.42 -0.80 30.44
C PHE A 80 -11.71 -1.59 30.71
N PHE A 81 -12.02 -2.58 29.86
CA PHE A 81 -13.21 -3.41 30.02
C PHE A 81 -13.16 -4.28 31.28
N THR A 82 -12.00 -4.88 31.56
CA THR A 82 -11.82 -5.74 32.74
C THR A 82 -12.09 -4.98 34.04
N THR A 83 -11.62 -3.74 34.15
CA THR A 83 -11.87 -2.89 35.31
C THR A 83 -13.37 -2.60 35.47
N ILE A 84 -14.06 -2.18 34.40
CA ILE A 84 -15.50 -1.88 34.46
C ILE A 84 -16.31 -3.13 34.85
N ILE A 85 -16.01 -4.29 34.24
CA ILE A 85 -16.73 -5.53 34.56
C ILE A 85 -16.46 -5.98 36.00
N SER A 86 -15.24 -5.82 36.51
CA SER A 86 -14.90 -6.17 37.91
C SER A 86 -15.65 -5.28 38.91
N ASP A 87 -15.90 -4.01 38.58
CA ASP A 87 -16.68 -3.09 39.42
C ASP A 87 -18.14 -3.59 39.58
N PHE A 88 -18.69 -4.26 38.57
CA PHE A 88 -20.06 -4.82 38.57
C PHE A 88 -20.14 -6.26 39.08
N LEU A 89 -19.07 -7.05 38.93
CA LEU A 89 -18.99 -8.44 39.38
C LEU A 89 -17.81 -8.63 40.36
N PRO A 90 -17.84 -7.99 41.55
CA PRO A 90 -16.70 -7.95 42.47
C PRO A 90 -16.34 -9.31 43.07
N ASN A 91 -17.30 -10.24 43.13
CA ASN A 91 -17.11 -11.59 43.65
C ASN A 91 -16.64 -12.59 42.57
N GLY A 92 -16.32 -12.11 41.37
CA GLY A 92 -16.07 -12.94 40.21
C GLY A 92 -17.37 -13.43 39.56
N GLY A 93 -17.25 -13.82 38.29
CA GLY A 93 -18.37 -14.24 37.45
C GLY A 93 -17.99 -14.06 35.98
N GLU A 94 -18.69 -14.78 35.10
CA GLU A 94 -18.59 -14.54 33.67
C GLU A 94 -19.74 -13.64 33.24
N LEU A 95 -19.49 -12.79 32.24
CA LEU A 95 -20.49 -11.98 31.59
C LEU A 95 -20.56 -12.36 30.11
N PRO A 96 -21.10 -13.55 29.76
CA PRO A 96 -21.04 -14.05 28.39
C PRO A 96 -21.70 -13.10 27.39
N GLU A 97 -22.75 -12.40 27.79
CA GLU A 97 -23.49 -11.46 26.92
C GLU A 97 -22.67 -10.24 26.51
N PHE A 98 -21.64 -9.85 27.28
CA PHE A 98 -20.72 -8.79 26.91
C PHE A 98 -19.84 -9.18 25.71
N GLY A 99 -19.72 -10.48 25.43
CA GLY A 99 -18.80 -11.01 24.44
C GLY A 99 -17.34 -10.71 24.78
N GLY A 100 -16.52 -10.62 23.74
CA GLY A 100 -15.09 -10.42 23.88
C GLY A 100 -14.31 -11.70 24.11
N VAL A 101 -13.02 -11.67 23.76
CA VAL A 101 -12.11 -12.82 23.84
C VAL A 101 -10.76 -12.41 24.40
N LYS A 102 -10.05 -13.36 25.01
CA LYS A 102 -8.66 -13.14 25.42
C LYS A 102 -7.72 -13.26 24.22
N GLY A 103 -6.78 -12.32 24.12
CA GLY A 103 -5.73 -12.39 23.11
C GLY A 103 -4.66 -13.41 23.49
N LYS A 104 -3.89 -13.89 22.50
CA LYS A 104 -2.72 -14.76 22.77
C LYS A 104 -1.64 -14.03 23.57
N ASN A 105 -1.41 -12.75 23.22
CA ASN A 105 -0.40 -11.89 23.84
C ASN A 105 -1.03 -10.71 24.61
N HIS A 106 -2.35 -10.56 24.56
CA HIS A 106 -3.08 -9.47 25.20
C HIS A 106 -3.85 -10.03 26.39
N ARG A 107 -3.56 -9.53 27.60
CA ARG A 107 -4.12 -10.03 28.86
C ARG A 107 -5.50 -9.47 29.19
N GLY A 108 -5.93 -8.39 28.54
CA GLY A 108 -7.25 -7.80 28.66
C GLY A 108 -8.30 -8.48 27.78
N ILE A 109 -9.45 -7.82 27.66
CA ILE A 109 -10.55 -8.25 26.79
C ILE A 109 -10.39 -7.59 25.42
N ILE A 110 -10.34 -8.41 24.37
CA ILE A 110 -10.48 -7.94 22.98
C ILE A 110 -11.98 -7.99 22.65
N PRO A 111 -12.62 -6.87 22.32
CA PRO A 111 -14.05 -6.85 22.03
C PRO A 111 -14.39 -7.66 20.77
N THR A 112 -15.62 -8.14 20.70
CA THR A 112 -16.20 -8.82 19.52
C THR A 112 -17.37 -8.01 18.96
N GLY A 113 -17.95 -8.46 17.84
CA GLY A 113 -19.22 -7.92 17.36
C GLY A 113 -20.34 -8.02 18.42
N GLU A 114 -20.36 -9.10 19.22
CA GLU A 114 -21.30 -9.26 20.35
C GLU A 114 -21.13 -8.17 21.39
N THR A 115 -19.89 -7.71 21.65
CA THR A 115 -19.64 -6.56 22.54
C THR A 115 -20.33 -5.31 22.05
N ILE A 116 -20.35 -5.06 20.73
CA ILE A 116 -21.07 -3.93 20.13
C ILE A 116 -22.59 -4.11 20.27
N GLN A 117 -23.09 -5.31 19.97
CA GLN A 117 -24.51 -5.63 20.14
C GLN A 117 -24.99 -5.46 21.58
N PHE A 118 -24.17 -5.84 22.56
CA PHE A 118 -24.46 -5.67 23.97
C PHE A 118 -24.43 -4.19 24.38
N ILE A 119 -23.34 -3.47 24.14
CA ILE A 119 -23.18 -2.08 24.58
C ILE A 119 -24.28 -1.20 23.99
N ILE A 120 -24.55 -1.32 22.68
CA ILE A 120 -25.45 -0.41 21.97
C ILE A 120 -26.89 -0.94 21.95
N GLY A 121 -27.08 -2.24 21.75
CA GLY A 121 -28.40 -2.87 21.62
C GLY A 121 -28.99 -3.41 22.94
N GLY A 122 -28.15 -3.88 23.86
CA GLY A 122 -28.62 -4.54 25.09
C GLY A 122 -29.48 -5.76 24.80
N SER A 123 -30.65 -5.88 25.40
CA SER A 123 -31.62 -6.95 25.13
C SER A 123 -32.56 -6.69 23.92
N ASP A 124 -32.48 -5.51 23.28
CA ASP A 124 -33.31 -5.17 22.12
C ASP A 124 -32.84 -5.91 20.85
N ILE A 125 -33.60 -6.94 20.47
CA ILE A 125 -33.30 -7.79 19.32
C ILE A 125 -33.27 -7.01 18.01
N GLN A 126 -34.16 -6.04 17.82
CA GLN A 126 -34.23 -5.26 16.58
C GLN A 126 -32.96 -4.41 16.42
N LYS A 127 -32.55 -3.72 17.48
CA LYS A 127 -31.30 -2.96 17.50
C LYS A 127 -30.08 -3.85 17.29
N ARG A 128 -30.02 -5.02 17.94
CA ARG A 128 -28.93 -5.98 17.75
C ARG A 128 -28.76 -6.41 16.29
N ILE A 129 -29.86 -6.67 15.58
CA ILE A 129 -29.84 -7.02 14.16
C ILE A 129 -29.36 -5.84 13.33
N GLN A 130 -29.91 -4.64 13.56
CA GLN A 130 -29.54 -3.42 12.85
C GLN A 130 -28.03 -3.14 12.95
N PHE A 131 -27.41 -3.31 14.13
CA PHE A 131 -25.97 -3.05 14.29
C PHE A 131 -25.05 -4.05 13.60
N THR A 132 -25.58 -5.18 13.10
CA THR A 132 -24.78 -6.06 12.23
C THR A 132 -24.47 -5.42 10.88
N GLU A 133 -25.30 -4.47 10.43
CA GLU A 133 -25.14 -3.76 9.15
C GLU A 133 -23.86 -2.92 9.11
N MET A 134 -23.35 -2.46 10.27
CA MET A 134 -22.07 -1.73 10.37
C MET A 134 -20.87 -2.53 9.85
N PHE A 135 -21.01 -3.85 9.78
CA PHE A 135 -19.97 -4.77 9.35
C PHE A 135 -20.28 -5.39 7.97
N TYR A 136 -21.22 -4.83 7.20
CA TYR A 136 -21.47 -5.26 5.82
C TYR A 136 -20.60 -4.47 4.83
N GLU A 137 -20.39 -5.03 3.62
CA GLU A 137 -19.42 -4.50 2.64
C GLU A 137 -19.70 -3.05 2.21
N ASP A 138 -20.97 -2.63 2.22
CA ASP A 138 -21.39 -1.29 1.83
C ASP A 138 -21.19 -0.24 2.94
N HIS A 139 -21.03 -0.68 4.19
CA HIS A 139 -20.85 0.22 5.31
C HIS A 139 -19.46 0.85 5.32
N LEU A 140 -19.37 2.11 5.76
CA LEU A 140 -18.13 2.91 5.77
C LEU A 140 -16.95 2.15 6.39
N PHE A 141 -17.19 1.48 7.53
CA PHE A 141 -16.14 0.75 8.24
C PHE A 141 -15.45 -0.33 7.42
N ILE A 142 -16.23 -1.16 6.72
CA ILE A 142 -15.68 -2.24 5.90
C ILE A 142 -15.16 -1.66 4.58
N LYS A 143 -15.95 -0.78 3.97
CA LYS A 143 -15.61 -0.15 2.70
C LYS A 143 -14.25 0.52 2.77
N GLU A 144 -14.01 1.39 3.76
CA GLU A 144 -12.75 2.13 3.91
C GLU A 144 -11.68 1.39 4.72
N GLY A 145 -11.92 0.12 5.09
CA GLY A 145 -11.00 -0.71 5.86
C GLY A 145 -10.67 -0.13 7.24
N ILE A 146 -11.62 0.53 7.88
CA ILE A 146 -11.44 1.15 9.20
C ILE A 146 -11.57 0.11 10.30
N LEU A 147 -12.70 -0.60 10.31
CA LEU A 147 -13.00 -1.65 11.27
C LEU A 147 -13.44 -2.92 10.54
N TYR A 148 -13.15 -4.08 11.12
CA TYR A 148 -13.61 -5.36 10.61
C TYR A 148 -13.77 -6.37 11.74
N LEU A 149 -14.57 -7.42 11.48
CA LEU A 149 -14.67 -8.58 12.35
C LEU A 149 -13.71 -9.67 11.85
N GLY A 150 -12.94 -10.25 12.76
CA GLY A 150 -12.08 -11.40 12.47
C GLY A 150 -12.88 -12.64 12.10
N ASP A 151 -12.25 -13.54 11.34
CA ASP A 151 -12.82 -14.82 10.93
C ASP A 151 -13.22 -15.67 12.16
N VAL A 152 -14.36 -16.36 12.05
CA VAL A 152 -14.86 -17.30 13.06
C VAL A 152 -14.91 -18.74 12.49
N PRO A 153 -14.79 -19.77 13.34
CA PRO A 153 -15.00 -21.16 12.93
C PRO A 153 -16.35 -21.38 12.23
N SER A 154 -16.40 -22.39 11.35
CA SER A 154 -17.64 -22.74 10.67
C SER A 154 -18.70 -23.17 11.68
N GLY A 155 -19.88 -22.52 11.63
CA GLY A 155 -20.99 -22.76 12.54
C GLY A 155 -21.08 -21.75 13.69
N ASP A 156 -20.00 -21.02 13.97
CA ASP A 156 -20.01 -19.97 14.98
C ASP A 156 -20.71 -18.70 14.45
N PRO A 157 -21.39 -17.92 15.32
CA PRO A 157 -21.98 -16.66 14.92
C PRO A 157 -20.93 -15.66 14.42
N ARG A 158 -21.22 -14.98 13.31
CA ARG A 158 -20.32 -13.96 12.74
C ARG A 158 -19.93 -12.87 13.74
N MET A 159 -20.86 -12.48 14.62
CA MET A 159 -20.64 -11.43 15.62
C MET A 159 -19.73 -11.87 16.77
N SER A 160 -19.44 -13.16 16.93
CA SER A 160 -18.42 -13.64 17.87
C SER A 160 -16.99 -13.35 17.37
N GLY A 161 -16.83 -12.86 16.14
CA GLY A 161 -15.56 -12.42 15.58
C GLY A 161 -14.97 -11.22 16.32
N ARG A 162 -13.64 -11.20 16.45
CA ARG A 162 -12.91 -10.09 17.10
C ARG A 162 -13.13 -8.79 16.35
N LEU A 163 -13.50 -7.72 17.06
CA LEU A 163 -13.54 -6.38 16.51
C LEU A 163 -12.12 -5.84 16.41
N MET A 164 -11.70 -5.49 15.20
CA MET A 164 -10.35 -5.00 14.90
C MET A 164 -10.42 -3.66 14.18
N MET A 165 -9.50 -2.75 14.52
CA MET A 165 -9.25 -1.50 13.79
C MET A 165 -7.96 -1.64 12.99
N ASP A 166 -7.92 -1.15 11.74
CA ASP A 166 -6.67 -1.15 10.96
C ASP A 166 -5.62 -0.25 11.63
N GLU A 167 -4.38 -0.72 11.63
CA GLU A 167 -3.24 -0.10 12.30
C GLU A 167 -3.00 1.35 11.84
N GLU A 168 -3.33 1.68 10.58
CA GLU A 168 -3.27 3.05 10.06
C GLU A 168 -4.15 4.01 10.87
N TYR A 169 -5.36 3.59 11.24
CA TYR A 169 -6.29 4.42 12.00
C TYR A 169 -5.93 4.46 13.49
N ILE A 170 -5.40 3.37 14.04
CA ILE A 170 -4.88 3.35 15.42
C ILE A 170 -3.76 4.39 15.56
N GLU A 171 -2.77 4.35 14.67
CA GLU A 171 -1.63 5.29 14.68
C GLU A 171 -2.10 6.72 14.38
N LEU A 172 -3.03 6.90 13.44
CA LEU A 172 -3.58 8.22 13.11
C LEU A 172 -4.28 8.84 14.32
N PHE A 173 -5.16 8.09 14.99
CA PHE A 173 -5.94 8.63 16.11
C PHE A 173 -5.09 8.83 17.36
N THR A 174 -4.12 7.95 17.62
CA THR A 174 -3.29 8.04 18.83
C THR A 174 -2.11 9.00 18.66
N THR A 175 -1.28 8.83 17.62
CA THR A 175 -0.03 9.58 17.47
C THR A 175 -0.13 10.73 16.48
N GLY A 176 -1.15 10.71 15.61
CA GLY A 176 -1.32 11.65 14.52
C GLY A 176 -0.45 11.37 13.30
N LYS A 177 0.21 10.21 13.24
CA LYS A 177 0.94 9.77 12.05
C LYS A 177 0.05 8.90 11.18
N VAL A 178 0.04 9.16 9.89
CA VAL A 178 -0.52 8.22 8.92
C VAL A 178 0.52 7.14 8.69
N LEU A 179 0.26 5.91 9.18
CA LEU A 179 1.13 4.78 8.91
C LEU A 179 0.93 4.34 7.46
N LYS A 180 1.96 4.52 6.64
CA LYS A 180 1.96 3.97 5.29
C LYS A 180 2.39 2.50 5.38
N PRO A 181 1.63 1.56 4.80
CA PRO A 181 1.96 0.14 4.86
C PRO A 181 3.39 -0.17 4.42
N THR A 182 4.06 -1.04 5.15
CA THR A 182 5.38 -1.56 4.85
C THR A 182 5.30 -3.03 4.47
N MET A 183 6.31 -3.51 3.75
CA MET A 183 6.40 -4.91 3.34
C MET A 183 6.35 -5.84 4.56
N SER A 184 5.47 -6.83 4.52
CA SER A 184 5.32 -7.85 5.57
C SER A 184 4.82 -9.17 4.96
N LYS A 185 4.69 -10.23 5.78
CA LYS A 185 4.12 -11.51 5.31
C LYS A 185 2.69 -11.33 4.76
N ASP A 186 1.91 -10.45 5.38
CA ASP A 186 0.51 -10.20 5.02
C ASP A 186 0.34 -9.08 3.97
N PHE A 187 1.40 -8.34 3.64
CA PHE A 187 1.39 -7.24 2.69
C PHE A 187 2.67 -7.26 1.82
N PRO A 188 2.67 -7.96 0.67
CA PRO A 188 3.86 -8.19 -0.15
C PRO A 188 4.19 -7.01 -1.07
N ALA A 189 4.14 -5.78 -0.55
CA ALA A 189 4.41 -4.58 -1.32
C ALA A 189 5.32 -3.61 -0.56
N GLU A 190 6.24 -2.99 -1.29
CA GLU A 190 7.20 -2.02 -0.78
C GLU A 190 6.93 -0.66 -1.40
N ARG A 191 6.90 0.40 -0.59
CA ARG A 191 6.74 1.75 -1.12
C ARG A 191 8.04 2.19 -1.79
N ILE A 192 7.97 2.63 -3.04
CA ILE A 192 9.12 3.17 -3.78
C ILE A 192 8.97 4.67 -3.96
N GLU A 193 10.07 5.40 -3.77
CA GLU A 193 10.16 6.85 -3.92
C GLU A 193 11.45 7.21 -4.66
N THR A 194 11.54 8.44 -5.16
CA THR A 194 12.77 8.95 -5.78
C THR A 194 12.98 10.41 -5.43
N GLN A 195 14.24 10.80 -5.23
CA GLN A 195 14.64 12.19 -5.08
C GLN A 195 14.84 12.88 -6.43
N LEU A 196 14.99 12.10 -7.50
CA LEU A 196 15.18 12.60 -8.87
C LEU A 196 13.91 13.28 -9.39
N ASP A 197 14.08 14.10 -10.42
CA ASP A 197 13.01 14.79 -11.13
C ASP A 197 12.85 14.28 -12.56
N TRP A 198 11.78 14.70 -13.26
CA TRP A 198 11.56 14.37 -14.67
C TRP A 198 12.73 14.75 -15.57
N ASN A 199 13.45 15.80 -15.22
CA ASN A 199 14.65 16.22 -15.93
C ASN A 199 15.80 15.24 -15.77
N ASP A 200 15.81 14.35 -14.78
CA ASP A 200 16.86 13.33 -14.63
C ASP A 200 16.54 12.05 -15.42
N LEU A 201 15.26 11.84 -15.74
CA LEU A 201 14.82 10.74 -16.58
C LEU A 201 15.18 11.02 -18.05
N VAL A 202 16.02 10.16 -18.62
CA VAL A 202 16.40 10.22 -20.04
C VAL A 202 15.81 9.02 -20.74
N LEU A 203 14.82 9.26 -21.59
CA LEU A 203 14.16 8.28 -22.45
C LEU A 203 14.21 8.74 -23.89
N GLN A 204 14.07 7.80 -24.82
CA GLN A 204 13.82 8.13 -26.22
C GLN A 204 12.53 8.94 -26.38
N SER A 205 12.47 9.80 -27.40
CA SER A 205 11.33 10.71 -27.62
C SER A 205 9.99 9.99 -27.72
N LYS A 206 9.96 8.81 -28.37
CA LYS A 206 8.76 7.98 -28.49
C LYS A 206 8.26 7.50 -27.12
N THR A 207 9.13 6.89 -26.33
CA THR A 207 8.80 6.40 -24.98
C THR A 207 8.36 7.56 -24.09
N LEU A 208 9.05 8.71 -24.15
CA LEU A 208 8.69 9.90 -23.38
C LEU A 208 7.29 10.42 -23.73
N HIS A 209 6.91 10.42 -25.01
CA HIS A 209 5.57 10.81 -25.43
C HIS A 209 4.50 9.89 -24.83
N GLN A 210 4.71 8.58 -24.90
CA GLN A 210 3.78 7.61 -24.31
C GLN A 210 3.67 7.75 -22.78
N VAL A 211 4.77 8.09 -22.09
CA VAL A 211 4.73 8.37 -20.64
C VAL A 211 3.87 9.62 -20.35
N LYS A 212 3.95 10.66 -21.18
CA LYS A 212 3.10 11.87 -21.03
C LYS A 212 1.61 11.59 -21.25
N GLU A 213 1.26 10.59 -22.05
CA GLU A 213 -0.14 10.15 -22.18
C GLU A 213 -0.66 9.59 -20.85
N ILE A 214 0.20 8.93 -20.06
CA ILE A 214 -0.15 8.47 -18.70
C ILE A 214 -0.41 9.66 -17.78
N GLU A 215 0.46 10.68 -17.81
CA GLU A 215 0.25 11.91 -17.03
C GLU A 215 -1.07 12.60 -17.38
N THR A 216 -1.39 12.63 -18.67
CA THR A 216 -2.67 13.17 -19.15
C THR A 216 -3.84 12.39 -18.58
N TRP A 217 -3.79 11.05 -18.63
CA TRP A 217 -4.82 10.22 -18.01
C TRP A 217 -4.93 10.47 -16.50
N LEU A 218 -3.80 10.52 -15.79
CA LEU A 218 -3.76 10.74 -14.34
C LEU A 218 -4.40 12.06 -13.92
N ASN A 219 -4.27 13.11 -14.74
CA ASN A 219 -4.78 14.45 -14.44
C ASN A 219 -6.25 14.65 -14.82
N TYR A 220 -6.73 13.97 -15.87
CA TYR A 220 -8.05 14.27 -16.46
C TYR A 220 -9.06 13.12 -16.38
N ASN A 221 -8.65 11.92 -15.94
CA ASN A 221 -9.56 10.77 -15.89
C ASN A 221 -10.80 11.02 -15.02
N ASP A 222 -10.66 11.71 -13.88
CA ASP A 222 -11.80 11.98 -13.00
C ASP A 222 -12.84 12.90 -13.65
N VAL A 223 -12.40 13.88 -14.45
CA VAL A 223 -13.29 14.75 -15.24
C VAL A 223 -14.03 13.92 -16.30
N VAL A 224 -13.31 13.05 -17.01
CA VAL A 224 -13.92 12.20 -18.05
C VAL A 224 -14.95 11.24 -17.44
N LEU A 225 -14.64 10.61 -16.31
CA LEU A 225 -15.55 9.65 -15.69
C LEU A 225 -16.74 10.33 -14.99
N ASN A 226 -16.50 11.38 -14.20
CA ASN A 226 -17.52 12.02 -13.38
C ASN A 226 -18.24 13.15 -14.13
N ASP A 227 -17.51 14.16 -14.57
CA ASP A 227 -18.10 15.39 -15.13
C ASP A 227 -18.72 15.14 -16.50
N TRP A 228 -18.08 14.31 -17.33
CA TRP A 228 -18.60 13.92 -18.64
C TRP A 228 -19.49 12.66 -18.59
N ASN A 229 -19.71 12.10 -17.40
CA ASN A 229 -20.59 10.96 -17.14
C ASN A 229 -20.29 9.71 -18.01
N MET A 230 -19.01 9.41 -18.22
CA MET A 230 -18.58 8.29 -19.06
C MET A 230 -18.40 6.97 -18.31
N LYS A 231 -18.71 6.90 -17.00
CA LYS A 231 -18.59 5.67 -16.18
C LYS A 231 -19.31 4.45 -16.75
N SER A 232 -20.42 4.65 -17.47
CA SER A 232 -21.19 3.56 -18.08
C SER A 232 -20.51 2.97 -19.33
N ARG A 233 -19.56 3.69 -19.93
CA ARG A 233 -18.88 3.31 -21.18
C ARG A 233 -17.41 2.99 -20.99
N ILE A 234 -16.75 3.63 -20.03
CA ILE A 234 -15.32 3.50 -19.78
C ILE A 234 -15.13 2.79 -18.44
N LYS A 235 -14.46 1.62 -18.48
CA LYS A 235 -14.08 0.93 -17.25
C LYS A 235 -13.08 1.79 -16.48
N PRO A 236 -13.22 1.92 -15.15
CA PRO A 236 -12.25 2.63 -14.33
C PRO A 236 -10.88 1.92 -14.37
N GLY A 237 -9.84 2.68 -14.04
CA GLY A 237 -8.45 2.21 -14.00
C GLY A 237 -7.72 2.23 -15.32
N TYR A 238 -6.40 2.32 -15.24
CA TYR A 238 -5.49 2.33 -16.38
C TYR A 238 -4.38 1.32 -16.14
N ARG A 239 -4.22 0.38 -17.06
CA ARG A 239 -3.27 -0.72 -16.97
C ARG A 239 -2.23 -0.55 -18.05
N ILE A 240 -0.98 -0.56 -17.62
CA ILE A 240 0.16 -0.34 -18.49
C ILE A 240 1.15 -1.48 -18.35
N LEU A 241 1.71 -1.91 -19.48
CA LEU A 241 2.84 -2.81 -19.50
C LEU A 241 4.09 -2.04 -19.92
N PHE A 242 5.05 -1.91 -19.01
CA PHE A 242 6.41 -1.47 -19.28
C PHE A 242 7.23 -2.68 -19.70
N SER A 243 7.76 -2.66 -20.92
CA SER A 243 8.58 -3.75 -21.47
C SER A 243 9.93 -3.22 -21.89
N GLY A 244 11.00 -3.95 -21.61
CA GLY A 244 12.33 -3.65 -22.14
C GLY A 244 13.43 -4.13 -21.21
N PRO A 245 14.71 -4.04 -21.62
CA PRO A 245 15.84 -4.53 -20.84
C PRO A 245 15.88 -4.00 -19.39
N PRO A 246 16.54 -4.70 -18.45
CA PRO A 246 16.80 -4.15 -17.14
C PRO A 246 17.64 -2.87 -17.23
N GLY A 247 17.44 -1.94 -16.29
CA GLY A 247 18.25 -0.72 -16.21
C GLY A 247 17.90 0.41 -17.20
N THR A 248 16.77 0.31 -17.92
CA THR A 248 16.29 1.33 -18.86
C THR A 248 15.33 2.37 -18.25
N GLY A 249 15.08 2.31 -16.93
CA GLY A 249 14.33 3.35 -16.21
C GLY A 249 12.85 3.06 -15.94
N LYS A 250 12.38 1.81 -16.09
CA LYS A 250 11.00 1.39 -15.80
C LYS A 250 10.53 1.77 -14.38
N THR A 251 11.27 1.31 -13.36
CA THR A 251 10.96 1.58 -11.95
C THR A 251 11.09 3.07 -11.62
N LEU A 252 12.10 3.76 -12.16
CA LEU A 252 12.29 5.20 -11.97
C LEU A 252 11.10 6.00 -12.55
N THR A 253 10.60 5.60 -13.72
CA THR A 253 9.44 6.24 -14.35
C THR A 253 8.20 6.09 -13.48
N ALA A 254 7.97 4.90 -12.90
CA ALA A 254 6.85 4.69 -11.98
C ALA A 254 6.97 5.57 -10.71
N SER A 255 8.16 5.66 -10.11
CA SER A 255 8.40 6.54 -8.96
C SER A 255 8.19 8.03 -9.29
N LEU A 256 8.59 8.46 -10.50
CA LEU A 256 8.37 9.84 -10.97
C LEU A 256 6.90 10.15 -11.22
N LEU A 257 6.12 9.22 -11.77
CA LEU A 257 4.66 9.36 -11.91
C LEU A 257 3.99 9.53 -10.53
N GLY A 258 4.44 8.77 -9.52
CA GLY A 258 3.99 8.94 -8.15
C GLY A 258 4.32 10.32 -7.57
N LYS A 259 5.60 10.72 -7.68
CA LYS A 259 6.06 12.05 -7.24
C LYS A 259 5.28 13.18 -7.90
N TYR A 260 5.05 13.08 -9.22
CA TYR A 260 4.32 14.08 -10.00
C TYR A 260 2.85 14.22 -9.57
N THR A 261 2.20 13.11 -9.23
CA THR A 261 0.78 13.10 -8.85
C THR A 261 0.53 13.18 -7.34
N GLY A 262 1.59 13.18 -6.52
CA GLY A 262 1.49 13.07 -5.07
C GLY A 262 0.92 11.72 -4.58
N LYS A 263 0.95 10.70 -5.43
CA LYS A 263 0.42 9.36 -5.14
C LYS A 263 1.53 8.44 -4.65
N ASP A 264 1.20 7.60 -3.66
CA ASP A 264 2.11 6.56 -3.20
C ASP A 264 2.27 5.47 -4.27
N VAL A 265 3.51 5.04 -4.51
CA VAL A 265 3.84 3.96 -5.44
C VAL A 265 4.25 2.73 -4.66
N TYR A 266 3.51 1.64 -4.84
CA TYR A 266 3.80 0.36 -4.21
C TYR A 266 4.38 -0.60 -5.24
N ARG A 267 5.63 -0.99 -5.05
CA ARG A 267 6.30 -2.05 -5.82
C ARG A 267 5.91 -3.41 -5.25
N ILE A 268 5.44 -4.28 -6.13
CA ILE A 268 5.05 -5.65 -5.83
C ILE A 268 5.91 -6.58 -6.68
N ASP A 269 6.76 -7.37 -6.04
CA ASP A 269 7.59 -8.35 -6.73
C ASP A 269 6.77 -9.62 -6.99
N LEU A 270 6.43 -9.87 -8.25
CA LEU A 270 5.62 -11.02 -8.63
C LEU A 270 6.35 -12.36 -8.44
N SER A 271 7.68 -12.37 -8.50
CA SER A 271 8.45 -13.59 -8.23
C SER A 271 8.27 -14.07 -6.79
N MET A 272 8.16 -13.14 -5.83
CA MET A 272 7.96 -13.45 -4.41
C MET A 272 6.57 -14.00 -4.12
N ILE A 273 5.57 -13.56 -4.87
CA ILE A 273 4.17 -13.95 -4.69
C ILE A 273 3.93 -15.36 -5.24
N VAL A 274 4.47 -15.67 -6.42
CA VAL A 274 4.25 -16.98 -7.09
C VAL A 274 5.10 -18.11 -6.48
N SER A 275 6.27 -17.80 -5.90
CA SER A 275 7.28 -18.81 -5.58
C SER A 275 7.10 -19.56 -4.25
N LYS A 276 6.18 -19.16 -3.35
CA LYS A 276 6.24 -19.66 -1.96
C LYS A 276 5.10 -20.53 -1.47
N TYR A 277 3.83 -20.35 -1.86
CA TYR A 277 2.74 -21.18 -1.31
C TYR A 277 1.51 -21.21 -2.22
N ILE A 278 1.24 -22.35 -2.86
CA ILE A 278 0.00 -22.61 -3.61
C ILE A 278 -1.18 -22.39 -2.65
N GLY A 279 -1.95 -21.31 -2.85
CA GLY A 279 -3.11 -20.94 -2.03
C GLY A 279 -2.95 -19.77 -1.03
N GLU A 280 -1.77 -19.52 -0.45
CA GLU A 280 -1.57 -18.27 0.36
C GLU A 280 -1.46 -17.03 -0.56
N THR A 281 -1.01 -17.24 -1.80
CA THR A 281 -0.87 -16.24 -2.85
C THR A 281 -2.16 -15.48 -3.13
N GLU A 282 -3.29 -16.18 -3.31
CA GLU A 282 -4.59 -15.54 -3.59
C GLU A 282 -5.06 -14.69 -2.41
N LYS A 283 -4.90 -15.18 -1.18
CA LYS A 283 -5.28 -14.43 0.04
C LYS A 283 -4.43 -13.16 0.19
N ASN A 284 -3.12 -13.25 -0.06
CA ASN A 284 -2.23 -12.10 0.01
C ASN A 284 -2.49 -11.08 -1.11
N LEU A 285 -2.76 -11.55 -2.33
CA LEU A 285 -3.19 -10.70 -3.44
C LEU A 285 -4.54 -10.04 -3.15
N SER A 286 -5.52 -10.78 -2.62
CA SER A 286 -6.81 -10.19 -2.25
C SER A 286 -6.61 -9.04 -1.27
N LYS A 287 -5.93 -9.31 -0.14
CA LYS A 287 -5.61 -8.31 0.89
C LYS A 287 -4.91 -7.08 0.31
N LEU A 288 -3.91 -7.27 -0.56
CA LEU A 288 -3.20 -6.19 -1.23
C LEU A 288 -4.14 -5.28 -2.01
N PHE A 289 -4.96 -5.87 -2.89
CA PHE A 289 -5.91 -5.12 -3.72
C PHE A 289 -7.04 -4.51 -2.90
N ASP A 290 -7.51 -5.18 -1.85
CA ASP A 290 -8.55 -4.68 -0.95
C ASP A 290 -8.04 -3.45 -0.18
N LYS A 291 -6.80 -3.51 0.31
CA LYS A 291 -6.15 -2.37 0.97
C LYS A 291 -5.88 -1.21 0.01
N ALA A 292 -5.62 -1.50 -1.27
CA ALA A 292 -5.44 -0.49 -2.30
C ALA A 292 -6.76 0.07 -2.87
N LYS A 293 -7.91 -0.57 -2.66
CA LYS A 293 -9.18 -0.30 -3.37
C LYS A 293 -9.66 1.15 -3.26
N ASN A 294 -9.56 1.73 -2.06
CA ASN A 294 -9.97 3.12 -1.79
C ASN A 294 -8.77 4.06 -1.58
N LYS A 295 -7.57 3.57 -1.89
CA LYS A 295 -6.36 4.38 -1.84
C LYS A 295 -6.00 4.81 -3.26
N SER A 296 -5.57 6.06 -3.42
CA SER A 296 -5.09 6.58 -4.71
C SER A 296 -3.66 6.13 -5.00
N TRP A 297 -3.37 4.84 -4.87
CA TRP A 297 -2.03 4.28 -5.06
C TRP A 297 -1.75 3.97 -6.53
N ILE A 298 -0.47 4.03 -6.89
CA ILE A 298 0.06 3.44 -8.13
C ILE A 298 0.62 2.07 -7.77
N MET A 299 0.06 1.01 -8.34
CA MET A 299 0.56 -0.35 -8.13
C MET A 299 1.55 -0.73 -9.23
N PHE A 300 2.81 -0.89 -8.86
CA PHE A 300 3.90 -1.25 -9.76
C PHE A 300 4.30 -2.71 -9.54
N PHE A 301 3.84 -3.61 -10.40
CA PHE A 301 4.22 -5.01 -10.37
C PHE A 301 5.51 -5.21 -11.15
N ASP A 302 6.58 -5.58 -10.46
CA ASP A 302 7.89 -5.86 -11.06
C ASP A 302 8.03 -7.36 -11.36
N GLU A 303 9.01 -7.70 -12.20
CA GLU A 303 9.31 -9.08 -12.62
C GLU A 303 8.11 -9.85 -13.17
N ALA A 304 7.27 -9.18 -13.95
CA ALA A 304 6.06 -9.81 -14.49
C ALA A 304 6.37 -10.96 -15.47
N ASP A 305 7.61 -11.11 -15.93
CA ASP A 305 8.06 -12.30 -16.67
C ASP A 305 7.83 -13.60 -15.89
N ALA A 306 7.85 -13.55 -14.54
CA ALA A 306 7.61 -14.71 -13.68
C ALA A 306 6.21 -15.30 -13.86
N ILE A 307 5.22 -14.47 -14.22
CA ILE A 307 3.83 -14.88 -14.49
C ILE A 307 3.51 -14.99 -15.98
N PHE A 308 4.29 -14.32 -16.84
CA PHE A 308 4.05 -14.25 -18.28
C PHE A 308 4.95 -15.16 -19.12
N GLY A 309 5.81 -15.98 -18.50
CA GLY A 309 6.50 -17.05 -19.20
C GLY A 309 5.50 -17.85 -20.04
N LYS A 310 5.85 -18.13 -21.31
CA LYS A 310 4.99 -18.89 -22.24
C LYS A 310 4.35 -20.03 -21.48
N ARG A 311 3.01 -20.04 -21.40
CA ARG A 311 2.23 -21.13 -20.82
C ARG A 311 2.94 -22.42 -21.16
N THR A 312 3.58 -23.04 -20.18
CA THR A 312 4.18 -24.36 -20.38
C THR A 312 3.04 -25.22 -20.90
N ASN A 313 3.27 -25.91 -22.04
CA ASN A 313 2.31 -26.88 -22.53
C ASN A 313 1.94 -27.75 -21.33
N VAL A 314 0.66 -27.68 -20.91
CA VAL A 314 0.18 -28.26 -19.66
C VAL A 314 0.61 -29.73 -19.63
N ARG A 315 1.61 -30.03 -18.83
CA ARG A 315 2.13 -31.40 -18.66
C ARG A 315 1.78 -31.93 -17.28
N ASP A 316 1.73 -31.05 -16.27
CA ASP A 316 1.50 -31.43 -14.88
C ASP A 316 0.40 -30.61 -14.19
N ALA A 317 -0.14 -31.16 -13.09
CA ALA A 317 -1.16 -30.49 -12.27
C ALA A 317 -0.68 -29.15 -11.70
N HIS A 318 0.63 -29.00 -11.43
CA HIS A 318 1.24 -27.75 -10.97
C HIS A 318 1.12 -26.59 -11.98
N ASP A 319 1.21 -26.87 -13.29
CA ASP A 319 1.02 -25.87 -14.34
C ASP A 319 -0.41 -25.32 -14.36
N LYS A 320 -1.39 -26.16 -14.00
CA LYS A 320 -2.81 -25.77 -13.98
C LYS A 320 -3.10 -24.77 -12.86
N TYR A 321 -2.52 -24.98 -11.66
CA TYR A 321 -2.68 -24.08 -10.52
C TYR A 321 -2.01 -22.72 -10.79
N ALA A 322 -0.80 -22.71 -11.35
CA ALA A 322 -0.11 -21.47 -11.73
C ALA A 322 -0.95 -20.64 -12.73
N ASN A 323 -1.58 -21.27 -13.73
CA ASN A 323 -2.45 -20.58 -14.67
C ASN A 323 -3.72 -19.98 -14.01
N GLN A 324 -4.25 -20.62 -12.96
CA GLN A 324 -5.39 -20.09 -12.20
C GLN A 324 -4.99 -18.86 -11.39
N GLU A 325 -3.87 -18.90 -10.68
CA GLU A 325 -3.36 -17.75 -9.91
C GLU A 325 -3.08 -16.53 -10.80
N VAL A 326 -2.48 -16.76 -11.98
CA VAL A 326 -2.25 -15.70 -12.97
C VAL A 326 -3.58 -15.12 -13.48
N SER A 327 -4.59 -15.96 -13.71
CA SER A 327 -5.92 -15.51 -14.14
C SER A 327 -6.60 -14.68 -13.06
N TYR A 328 -6.50 -15.09 -11.79
CA TYR A 328 -7.01 -14.35 -10.64
C TYR A 328 -6.33 -12.98 -10.49
N LEU A 329 -5.00 -12.95 -10.57
CA LEU A 329 -4.22 -11.71 -10.53
C LEU A 329 -4.67 -10.74 -11.62
N LEU A 330 -4.80 -11.20 -12.86
CA LEU A 330 -5.29 -10.37 -13.97
C LEU A 330 -6.70 -9.83 -13.71
N GLN A 331 -7.60 -10.65 -13.18
CA GLN A 331 -8.95 -10.21 -12.85
C GLN A 331 -8.93 -9.09 -11.79
N ARG A 332 -8.05 -9.19 -10.78
CA ARG A 332 -7.88 -8.15 -9.76
C ARG A 332 -7.25 -6.87 -10.33
N ILE A 333 -6.26 -7.00 -11.21
CA ILE A 333 -5.68 -5.87 -11.98
C ILE A 333 -6.76 -5.18 -12.82
N GLU A 334 -7.66 -5.95 -13.43
CA GLU A 334 -8.77 -5.41 -14.20
C GLU A 334 -9.85 -4.76 -13.33
N ALA A 335 -10.08 -5.26 -12.12
CA ALA A 335 -11.06 -4.68 -11.22
C ALA A 335 -10.56 -3.39 -10.55
N HIS A 336 -9.24 -3.17 -10.49
CA HIS A 336 -8.66 -2.02 -9.82
C HIS A 336 -8.92 -0.71 -10.59
N SER A 337 -9.42 0.30 -9.89
CA SER A 337 -9.81 1.61 -10.44
C SER A 337 -8.65 2.60 -10.59
N GLY A 338 -7.49 2.32 -9.98
CA GLY A 338 -6.29 3.14 -10.04
C GLY A 338 -5.36 2.83 -11.21
N LEU A 339 -4.13 3.35 -11.13
CA LEU A 339 -3.08 3.08 -12.11
C LEU A 339 -2.33 1.79 -11.72
N VAL A 340 -2.33 0.82 -12.62
CA VAL A 340 -1.54 -0.40 -12.50
C VAL A 340 -0.48 -0.45 -13.59
N ILE A 341 0.78 -0.60 -13.17
CA ILE A 341 1.92 -0.72 -14.07
C ILE A 341 2.52 -2.11 -13.84
N LEU A 342 2.66 -2.89 -14.91
CA LEU A 342 3.40 -4.14 -14.90
C LEU A 342 4.73 -3.93 -15.63
N ALA A 343 5.84 -4.36 -15.06
CA ALA A 343 7.15 -4.29 -15.66
C ALA A 343 7.67 -5.69 -16.02
N SER A 344 8.15 -5.84 -17.25
CA SER A 344 8.71 -7.08 -17.79
C SER A 344 9.98 -6.76 -18.59
N ASN A 345 10.92 -7.70 -18.56
CA ASN A 345 12.15 -7.63 -19.32
C ASN A 345 11.98 -8.19 -20.75
N PHE A 346 10.96 -9.01 -21.01
CA PHE A 346 10.78 -9.71 -22.29
C PHE A 346 9.39 -9.49 -22.91
N LYS A 347 9.31 -8.60 -23.92
CA LYS A 347 8.08 -8.41 -24.71
C LYS A 347 7.63 -9.67 -25.44
N ASN A 348 8.58 -10.43 -25.99
CA ASN A 348 8.32 -11.52 -26.93
C ASN A 348 7.73 -12.79 -26.29
N ASN A 349 7.67 -12.85 -24.96
CA ASN A 349 7.17 -14.01 -24.22
C ASN A 349 5.73 -13.84 -23.73
N ILE A 350 5.12 -12.66 -23.90
CA ILE A 350 3.78 -12.36 -23.39
C ILE A 350 2.72 -12.74 -24.42
N ASP A 351 1.76 -13.59 -24.03
CA ASP A 351 0.65 -14.03 -24.88
C ASP A 351 -0.27 -12.85 -25.26
N THR A 352 -0.71 -12.83 -26.52
CA THR A 352 -1.66 -11.87 -27.09
C THR A 352 -2.96 -11.71 -26.30
N ALA A 353 -3.44 -12.75 -25.61
CA ALA A 353 -4.62 -12.66 -24.75
C ALA A 353 -4.41 -11.74 -23.54
N PHE A 354 -3.16 -11.60 -23.09
CA PHE A 354 -2.78 -10.72 -21.99
C PHE A 354 -2.60 -9.30 -22.47
N THR A 355 -1.89 -9.09 -23.59
CA THR A 355 -1.61 -7.75 -24.11
C THR A 355 -2.88 -6.95 -24.41
N ARG A 356 -3.98 -7.61 -24.81
CA ARG A 356 -5.30 -6.99 -25.03
C ARG A 356 -5.96 -6.40 -23.78
N ARG A 357 -5.50 -6.77 -22.57
CA ARG A 357 -6.05 -6.28 -21.29
C ARG A 357 -5.42 -4.95 -20.86
N PHE A 358 -4.33 -4.54 -21.50
CA PHE A 358 -3.63 -3.30 -21.23
C PHE A 358 -4.10 -2.18 -22.16
N GLN A 359 -4.22 -0.96 -21.61
CA GLN A 359 -4.52 0.22 -22.42
C GLN A 359 -3.28 0.76 -23.11
N SER A 360 -2.10 0.53 -22.52
CA SER A 360 -0.82 0.89 -23.15
C SER A 360 0.27 -0.15 -22.91
N ILE A 361 1.10 -0.31 -23.92
CA ILE A 361 2.34 -1.08 -23.86
C ILE A 361 3.46 -0.12 -24.26
N ILE A 362 4.32 0.17 -23.30
CA ILE A 362 5.41 1.14 -23.47
C ILE A 362 6.73 0.37 -23.49
N GLU A 363 7.47 0.56 -24.58
CA GLU A 363 8.75 -0.09 -24.79
C GLU A 363 9.89 0.83 -24.36
N PHE A 364 10.67 0.36 -23.40
CA PHE A 364 11.87 0.98 -22.86
C PHE A 364 13.08 0.35 -23.55
N GLU A 365 13.43 0.89 -24.70
CA GLU A 365 14.59 0.46 -25.45
C GLU A 365 15.91 0.89 -24.77
N ASN A 366 17.02 0.28 -25.20
CA ASN A 366 18.33 0.76 -24.79
C ASN A 366 18.54 2.20 -25.29
N PRO A 367 19.15 3.09 -24.47
CA PRO A 367 19.37 4.47 -24.87
C PRO A 367 20.29 4.52 -26.09
N SER A 368 19.99 5.38 -27.05
CA SER A 368 20.88 5.75 -28.16
C SER A 368 22.12 6.48 -27.65
N TYR A 369 23.11 6.71 -28.52
CA TYR A 369 24.30 7.45 -28.12
C TYR A 369 23.98 8.87 -27.62
N LYS A 370 22.92 9.51 -28.14
CA LYS A 370 22.47 10.84 -27.70
C LYS A 370 21.93 10.80 -26.28
N GLU A 371 21.06 9.84 -25.98
CA GLU A 371 20.55 9.63 -24.62
C GLU A 371 21.66 9.22 -23.65
N ARG A 372 22.59 8.34 -24.05
CA ARG A 372 23.75 7.96 -23.23
C ARG A 372 24.63 9.17 -22.89
N LEU A 373 24.87 10.05 -23.85
CA LEU A 373 25.63 11.28 -23.61
C LEU A 373 24.95 12.17 -22.57
N LEU A 374 23.61 12.32 -22.66
CA LEU A 374 22.84 13.06 -21.66
C LEU A 374 22.91 12.40 -20.28
N LEU A 375 22.78 11.07 -20.22
CA LEU A 375 22.91 10.30 -18.99
C LEU A 375 24.29 10.51 -18.34
N TRP A 376 25.38 10.42 -19.10
CA TRP A 376 26.72 10.71 -18.59
C TRP A 376 26.84 12.12 -18.02
N LYS A 377 26.38 13.13 -18.76
CA LYS A 377 26.45 14.53 -18.34
C LYS A 377 25.64 14.81 -17.05
N LYS A 378 24.50 14.14 -16.88
CA LYS A 378 23.63 14.34 -15.70
C LYS A 378 24.11 13.58 -14.47
N ASN A 379 24.70 12.40 -14.66
CA ASN A 379 25.07 11.54 -13.53
C ASN A 379 26.49 11.80 -13.01
N LEU A 380 27.40 12.35 -13.82
CA LEU A 380 28.74 12.69 -13.34
C LEU A 380 28.71 13.84 -12.33
N PRO A 381 29.51 13.76 -11.25
CA PRO A 381 29.48 14.76 -10.19
C PRO A 381 30.08 16.09 -10.66
N ASN A 382 29.34 17.19 -10.50
CA ASN A 382 29.82 18.53 -10.84
C ASN A 382 31.00 19.01 -9.98
N LYS A 383 31.24 18.39 -8.82
CA LYS A 383 32.29 18.78 -7.86
C LYS A 383 33.68 18.23 -8.20
N ILE A 384 33.76 17.19 -9.03
CA ILE A 384 35.03 16.58 -9.41
C ILE A 384 35.25 16.82 -10.90
N PRO A 385 36.32 17.51 -11.30
CA PRO A 385 36.58 17.75 -12.72
C PRO A 385 36.87 16.43 -13.44
N ILE A 386 36.44 16.37 -14.70
CA ILE A 386 36.76 15.28 -15.61
C ILE A 386 38.04 15.65 -16.33
N HIS A 387 39.00 14.72 -16.44
CA HIS A 387 40.25 15.01 -17.14
C HIS A 387 40.01 15.34 -18.63
N LYS A 388 40.79 16.27 -19.19
CA LYS A 388 40.57 16.84 -20.54
C LYS A 388 40.64 15.82 -21.68
N ASN A 389 41.27 14.67 -21.46
CA ASN A 389 41.38 13.60 -22.44
C ASN A 389 40.12 12.71 -22.53
N ILE A 390 39.12 12.93 -21.69
CA ILE A 390 37.88 12.16 -21.69
C ILE A 390 36.87 12.81 -22.63
N SER A 391 36.58 12.15 -23.74
CA SER A 391 35.45 12.50 -24.60
C SER A 391 34.23 11.66 -24.24
N LEU A 392 33.28 12.25 -23.50
CA LEU A 392 32.00 11.58 -23.18
C LEU A 392 31.20 11.23 -24.44
N GLU A 393 31.38 12.00 -25.53
CA GLU A 393 30.72 11.71 -26.79
C GLU A 393 31.26 10.43 -27.43
N GLU A 394 32.59 10.23 -27.45
CA GLU A 394 33.21 9.02 -27.96
C GLU A 394 32.84 7.80 -27.10
N ILE A 395 32.88 7.95 -25.78
CA ILE A 395 32.46 6.90 -24.84
C ILE A 395 31.00 6.50 -25.10
N SER A 396 30.12 7.48 -25.29
CA SER A 396 28.70 7.24 -25.55
C SER A 396 28.46 6.54 -26.90
N LYS A 397 29.31 6.79 -27.89
CA LYS A 397 29.26 6.11 -29.21
C LYS A 397 29.82 4.68 -29.14
N LYS A 398 30.98 4.49 -28.49
CA LYS A 398 31.73 3.22 -28.43
C LYS A 398 31.05 2.19 -27.52
N TYR A 399 30.50 2.62 -26.38
CA TYR A 399 29.97 1.72 -25.36
C TYR A 399 28.45 1.84 -25.22
N ALA A 400 27.74 0.80 -25.66
CA ALA A 400 26.29 0.64 -25.51
C ALA A 400 25.91 0.21 -24.08
N LEU A 401 25.84 1.18 -23.18
CA LEU A 401 25.47 1.02 -21.76
C LEU A 401 24.03 1.46 -21.50
N THR A 402 23.35 0.81 -20.55
CA THR A 402 22.04 1.26 -20.02
C THR A 402 22.21 2.39 -18.99
N GLY A 403 21.11 3.03 -18.59
CA GLY A 403 21.14 4.05 -17.54
C GLY A 403 21.67 3.51 -16.21
N ALA A 404 21.23 2.30 -15.81
CA ALA A 404 21.74 1.66 -14.61
C ALA A 404 23.24 1.32 -14.70
N ASN A 405 23.72 0.84 -15.86
CA ASN A 405 25.15 0.60 -16.01
C ASN A 405 25.94 1.91 -15.86
N ILE A 406 25.50 3.00 -16.49
CA ILE A 406 26.18 4.31 -16.39
C ILE A 406 26.27 4.75 -14.92
N ILE A 407 25.19 4.62 -14.13
CA ILE A 407 25.20 4.95 -12.70
C ILE A 407 26.22 4.09 -11.94
N ASN A 408 26.26 2.78 -12.19
CA ASN A 408 27.24 1.88 -11.58
C ASN A 408 28.68 2.27 -11.93
N VAL A 409 28.94 2.62 -13.20
CA VAL A 409 30.27 3.09 -13.64
C VAL A 409 30.63 4.40 -12.95
N VAL A 410 29.71 5.37 -12.88
CA VAL A 410 29.95 6.64 -12.18
C VAL A 410 30.27 6.39 -10.71
N GLN A 411 29.49 5.55 -10.03
CA GLN A 411 29.72 5.20 -8.63
C GLN A 411 31.11 4.58 -8.44
N TYR A 412 31.46 3.58 -9.26
CA TYR A 412 32.78 2.96 -9.23
C TYR A 412 33.89 3.99 -9.42
N THR A 413 33.74 4.84 -10.44
CA THR A 413 34.73 5.85 -10.81
C THR A 413 34.93 6.85 -9.66
N CYS A 414 33.86 7.34 -9.06
CA CYS A 414 33.94 8.27 -7.92
C CYS A 414 34.67 7.65 -6.72
N LEU A 415 34.31 6.40 -6.37
CA LEU A 415 34.95 5.70 -5.25
C LEU A 415 36.43 5.44 -5.51
N LYS A 416 36.79 5.03 -6.73
CA LYS A 416 38.17 4.75 -7.11
C LYS A 416 39.01 6.03 -7.15
N THR A 417 38.52 7.11 -7.75
CA THR A 417 39.17 8.44 -7.73
C THR A 417 39.44 8.92 -6.30
N LEU A 418 38.49 8.74 -5.37
CA LEU A 418 38.70 9.10 -3.96
C LEU A 418 39.73 8.19 -3.27
N ALA A 419 39.69 6.88 -3.53
CA ALA A 419 40.63 5.92 -2.95
C ALA A 419 42.08 6.19 -3.39
N GLU A 420 42.26 6.57 -4.66
CA GLU A 420 43.56 6.92 -5.25
C GLU A 420 44.00 8.36 -4.91
N LYS A 421 43.13 9.13 -4.23
CA LYS A 421 43.33 10.55 -3.88
C LYS A 421 43.55 11.46 -5.09
N ASP A 422 42.95 11.08 -6.22
CA ASP A 422 42.97 11.87 -7.43
C ASP A 422 42.09 13.12 -7.30
N THR A 423 42.51 14.20 -7.95
CA THR A 423 41.77 15.47 -7.99
C THR A 423 40.83 15.57 -9.19
N SER A 424 40.91 14.61 -10.13
CA SER A 424 40.06 14.54 -11.33
C SER A 424 39.76 13.11 -11.72
N ILE A 425 38.61 12.89 -12.36
CA ILE A 425 38.26 11.59 -12.93
C ILE A 425 39.19 11.28 -14.12
N GLN A 426 39.93 10.19 -14.01
CA GLN A 426 40.85 9.70 -15.05
C GLN A 426 40.14 8.78 -16.05
N LEU A 427 40.63 8.78 -17.30
CA LEU A 427 40.07 7.94 -18.37
C LEU A 427 40.21 6.45 -18.05
N GLU A 428 41.34 6.03 -17.49
CA GLU A 428 41.62 4.64 -17.12
C GLU A 428 40.60 4.12 -16.11
N THR A 429 40.35 4.89 -15.05
CA THR A 429 39.35 4.59 -14.01
C THR A 429 37.95 4.44 -14.59
N LEU A 430 37.58 5.33 -15.51
CA LEU A 430 36.29 5.29 -16.19
C LEU A 430 36.15 4.05 -17.08
N LEU A 431 37.18 3.76 -17.89
CA LEU A 431 37.21 2.58 -18.77
C LEU A 431 37.19 1.27 -17.99
N GLU A 432 37.89 1.19 -16.85
CA GLU A 432 37.80 0.03 -15.96
C GLU A 432 36.39 -0.19 -15.42
N GLY A 433 35.69 0.88 -15.04
CA GLY A 433 34.31 0.80 -14.59
C GLY A 433 33.41 0.27 -15.71
N ILE A 434 33.58 0.78 -16.93
CA ILE A 434 32.89 0.25 -18.12
C ILE A 434 33.21 -1.24 -18.31
N LYS A 435 34.48 -1.64 -18.22
CA LYS A 435 34.90 -3.05 -18.32
C LYS A 435 34.14 -3.93 -17.35
N LYS A 436 34.04 -3.50 -16.09
CA LYS A 436 33.38 -4.24 -15.01
C LYS A 436 31.89 -4.47 -15.31
N GLU A 437 31.18 -3.46 -15.81
CA GLU A 437 29.77 -3.62 -16.18
C GLU A 437 29.60 -4.58 -17.37
N TYR A 438 30.45 -4.50 -18.39
CA TYR A 438 30.40 -5.45 -19.51
C TYR A 438 30.72 -6.89 -19.08
N LEU A 439 31.72 -7.08 -18.21
CA LEU A 439 32.07 -8.39 -17.66
C LEU A 439 30.92 -8.98 -16.83
N LYS A 440 30.22 -8.15 -16.05
CA LYS A 440 29.04 -8.55 -15.28
C LYS A 440 27.89 -9.04 -16.18
N GLU A 441 27.77 -8.48 -17.36
CA GLU A 441 26.80 -8.91 -18.38
C GLU A 441 27.29 -10.08 -19.26
N GLY A 442 28.47 -10.66 -18.96
CA GLY A 442 29.05 -11.76 -19.73
C GLY A 442 29.57 -11.35 -21.12
N LYS A 443 29.73 -10.06 -21.38
CA LYS A 443 30.22 -9.52 -22.66
C LYS A 443 31.74 -9.30 -22.59
N MET A 444 32.49 -9.85 -23.53
CA MET A 444 33.91 -9.51 -23.68
C MET A 444 34.06 -8.19 -24.46
N ILE A 445 34.81 -7.25 -23.91
CA ILE A 445 35.23 -6.02 -24.60
C ILE A 445 36.74 -5.91 -24.58
N THR A 446 37.30 -5.60 -25.75
CA THR A 446 38.66 -5.07 -25.89
C THR A 446 38.55 -3.56 -25.71
N ILE A 447 39.11 -3.04 -24.61
CA ILE A 447 39.06 -1.61 -24.27
C ILE A 447 40.09 -0.84 -25.08
#